data_AF-A0A6L9QWL7-F1
#
_entry.id   AF-A0A6L9QWL7-F1
#
_cell.length_a   1.000
_cell.length_b   1.000
_cell.length_c   1.000
_cell.angle_alpha   90.00
_cell.angle_beta   90.00
_cell.angle_gamma   90.00
#
_symmetry.space_group_name_H-M   'P 1'
#
loop_
_entity.id
_entity.type
_entity.pdbx_description
1 polymer ?
#
loop_
_entity_poly.entity_id
_entity_poly.type
_entity_poly.pdbx_seq_one_letter_code
_entity_poly.pdbx_strand_id
1 'polypeptide(L)'
;MGEPGALFVAAFGLLVLAGLSHFIKNSVANGTLDRNSEIGLRTKATTSSDAAWTAGHKAAGGWLSTCSYTGYLMGTATFAGALAAIATNSVHPLVWLLPATGFVGAVVLLVLATAIASKAGKNATRFSHGDGSGSLDRNIE
;
A
#
# COMPACT_ATOMS: atom_id res chain seq x y z
N MET A 1 15.39 19.28 -16.95
CA MET A 1 13.93 19.27 -17.22
C MET A 1 13.38 20.62 -16.77
N GLY A 2 12.53 21.28 -17.57
CA GLY A 2 11.78 22.45 -17.10
C GLY A 2 10.77 22.06 -16.02
N GLU A 3 10.21 23.04 -15.31
CA GLU A 3 9.22 22.83 -14.24
C GLU A 3 8.03 21.91 -14.66
N PRO A 4 7.45 22.03 -15.88
CA PRO A 4 6.40 21.10 -16.31
C PRO A 4 6.88 19.66 -16.44
N GLY A 5 8.15 19.45 -16.83
CA GLY A 5 8.76 18.12 -16.91
C GLY A 5 8.82 17.45 -15.54
N ALA A 6 9.16 18.20 -14.49
CA ALA A 6 9.19 17.69 -13.14
C ALA A 6 7.77 17.35 -12.61
N LEU A 7 6.74 18.11 -13.01
CA LEU A 7 5.34 17.76 -12.71
C LEU A 7 4.90 16.45 -13.38
N PHE A 8 5.32 16.18 -14.62
CA PHE A 8 5.04 14.89 -15.27
C PHE A 8 5.70 13.71 -14.56
N VAL A 9 6.96 13.87 -14.13
CA VAL A 9 7.68 12.85 -13.37
C VAL A 9 6.96 12.58 -12.04
N ALA A 10 6.53 13.64 -11.34
CA ALA A 10 5.80 13.52 -10.09
C ALA A 10 4.42 12.84 -10.29
N ALA A 11 3.67 13.23 -11.32
CA ALA A 11 2.41 12.61 -11.68
C ALA A 11 2.59 11.12 -11.98
N PHE A 12 3.59 10.78 -12.79
CA PHE A 12 3.91 9.39 -13.13
C PHE A 12 4.24 8.58 -11.88
N GLY A 13 5.07 9.11 -10.97
CA GLY A 13 5.39 8.46 -9.70
C GLY A 13 4.15 8.14 -8.85
N LEU A 14 3.21 9.09 -8.74
CA LEU A 14 1.95 8.88 -8.03
C LEU A 14 1.06 7.82 -8.70
N LEU A 15 0.97 7.82 -10.03
CA LEU A 15 0.19 6.84 -10.79
C LEU A 15 0.78 5.43 -10.65
N VAL A 16 2.10 5.29 -10.68
CA VAL A 16 2.78 4.00 -10.44
C VAL A 16 2.52 3.51 -9.02
N LEU A 17 2.63 4.39 -8.01
CA LEU A 17 2.37 4.03 -6.62
C LEU A 17 0.91 3.61 -6.40
N ALA A 18 -0.03 4.30 -7.04
CA ALA A 18 -1.43 3.95 -7.05
C ALA A 18 -1.67 2.57 -7.69
N GLY A 19 -1.06 2.34 -8.86
CA GLY A 19 -1.14 1.08 -9.59
C GLY A 19 -0.60 -0.10 -8.79
N LEU A 20 0.54 0.06 -8.12
CA LEU A 20 1.12 -0.97 -7.25
C LEU A 20 0.23 -1.26 -6.04
N SER A 21 -0.30 -0.22 -5.39
CA SER A 21 -1.21 -0.38 -4.24
C SER A 21 -2.49 -1.12 -4.64
N HIS A 22 -3.02 -0.80 -5.83
CA HIS A 22 -4.20 -1.46 -6.38
C HIS A 22 -3.89 -2.91 -6.74
N PHE A 23 -2.75 -3.16 -7.41
CA PHE A 23 -2.30 -4.49 -7.77
C PHE A 23 -2.19 -5.39 -6.54
N ILE A 24 -1.52 -4.94 -5.47
CA ILE A 24 -1.39 -5.70 -4.22
C ILE A 24 -2.77 -6.03 -3.66
N LYS A 25 -3.67 -5.04 -3.56
CA LYS A 25 -5.05 -5.25 -3.08
C LYS A 25 -5.80 -6.29 -3.92
N ASN A 26 -5.66 -6.24 -5.24
CA ASN A 26 -6.36 -7.15 -6.15
C ASN A 26 -5.81 -8.58 -6.07
N SER A 27 -4.48 -8.72 -5.99
CA SER A 27 -3.82 -10.02 -5.82
C SER A 27 -4.19 -10.69 -4.50
N VAL A 28 -4.39 -9.90 -3.43
CA VAL A 28 -4.90 -10.41 -2.14
C VAL A 28 -6.35 -10.85 -2.26
N ALA A 29 -7.21 -10.06 -2.91
CA ALA A 29 -8.62 -10.40 -3.11
C ALA A 29 -8.81 -11.65 -3.97
N ASN A 30 -7.93 -11.87 -4.94
CA ASN A 30 -7.96 -13.02 -5.84
C ASN A 30 -7.21 -14.25 -5.29
N GLY A 31 -6.57 -14.13 -4.11
CA GLY A 31 -5.78 -15.21 -3.51
C GLY A 31 -4.51 -15.58 -4.28
N THR A 32 -4.05 -14.72 -5.21
CA THR A 32 -2.87 -14.97 -6.04
C THR A 32 -1.58 -14.46 -5.43
N LEU A 33 -1.65 -13.83 -4.25
CA LEU A 33 -0.49 -13.27 -3.57
C LEU A 33 0.18 -14.32 -2.67
N ASP A 34 1.11 -15.08 -3.22
CA ASP A 34 1.92 -16.03 -2.45
C ASP A 34 2.85 -15.34 -1.44
N ARG A 35 3.15 -16.04 -0.33
CA ARG A 35 4.05 -15.54 0.75
C ARG A 35 5.45 -15.19 0.24
N ASN A 36 5.89 -15.79 -0.87
CA ASN A 36 7.20 -15.57 -1.48
C ASN A 36 7.18 -14.64 -2.69
N SER A 37 6.08 -13.89 -2.91
CA SER A 37 6.05 -12.87 -3.93
C SER A 37 7.06 -11.75 -3.62
N GLU A 38 7.76 -11.25 -4.63
CA GLU A 38 8.61 -10.05 -4.51
C GLU A 38 7.78 -8.79 -4.18
N ILE A 39 6.45 -8.89 -4.27
CA ILE A 39 5.51 -7.79 -4.14
C ILE A 39 4.59 -8.04 -2.93
N GLY A 40 4.57 -7.11 -1.96
CA GLY A 40 3.67 -7.18 -0.79
C GLY A 40 4.17 -6.42 0.45
N LEU A 41 3.36 -6.39 1.52
CA LEU A 41 3.70 -5.77 2.81
C LEU A 41 4.52 -6.75 3.66
N ARG A 42 5.84 -6.73 3.44
CA ARG A 42 6.79 -7.63 4.11
C ARG A 42 7.21 -7.04 5.46
N THR A 43 6.63 -7.58 6.53
CA THR A 43 7.06 -7.32 7.91
C THR A 43 7.44 -8.64 8.56
N LYS A 44 8.27 -8.64 9.61
CA LYS A 44 8.62 -9.87 10.34
C LYS A 44 7.41 -10.71 10.74
N ALA A 45 6.27 -10.06 11.00
CA ALA A 45 5.03 -10.71 11.40
C ALA A 45 4.21 -11.26 10.22
N THR A 46 4.21 -10.61 9.06
CA THR A 46 3.46 -11.10 7.89
C THR A 46 4.20 -12.22 7.17
N THR A 47 5.52 -12.31 7.32
CA THR A 47 6.34 -13.36 6.70
C THR A 47 6.53 -14.61 7.56
N SER A 48 5.99 -14.64 8.78
CA SER A 48 6.24 -15.75 9.72
C SER A 48 5.40 -17.00 9.46
N SER A 49 4.23 -16.87 8.83
CA SER A 49 3.37 -17.99 8.43
C SER A 49 2.40 -17.59 7.32
N ASP A 50 1.83 -18.55 6.61
CA ASP A 50 0.85 -18.26 5.54
C ASP A 50 -0.45 -17.66 6.11
N ALA A 51 -0.86 -18.13 7.29
CA ALA A 51 -1.99 -17.54 8.01
C ALA A 51 -1.73 -16.06 8.36
N ALA A 52 -0.51 -15.72 8.78
CA ALA A 52 -0.14 -14.35 9.11
C ALA A 52 0.01 -13.45 7.87
N TRP A 53 0.48 -14.03 6.75
CA TRP A 53 0.55 -13.37 5.46
C TRP A 53 -0.84 -12.94 4.99
N THR A 54 -1.78 -13.89 4.93
CA THR A 54 -3.15 -13.65 4.47
C THR A 54 -3.89 -12.71 5.41
N ALA A 55 -3.80 -12.91 6.73
CA ALA A 55 -4.47 -12.06 7.71
C ALA A 55 -3.95 -10.61 7.66
N GLY A 56 -2.63 -10.43 7.55
CA GLY A 56 -2.01 -9.11 7.44
C GLY A 56 -2.45 -8.37 6.18
N HIS A 57 -2.40 -9.02 5.03
CA HIS A 57 -2.77 -8.42 3.76
C HIS A 57 -4.27 -8.12 3.65
N LYS A 58 -5.12 -9.02 4.17
CA LYS A 58 -6.57 -8.78 4.24
C LYS A 58 -6.89 -7.56 5.10
N ALA A 59 -6.23 -7.41 6.25
CA ALA A 59 -6.42 -6.25 7.13
C ALA A 59 -5.93 -4.93 6.51
N ALA A 60 -4.88 -4.97 5.68
CA ALA A 60 -4.35 -3.81 4.98
C ALA A 60 -5.13 -3.40 3.73
N GLY A 61 -6.00 -4.28 3.19
CA GLY A 61 -6.66 -4.07 1.90
C GLY A 61 -7.45 -2.76 1.78
N GLY A 62 -8.12 -2.32 2.85
CA GLY A 62 -8.83 -1.04 2.88
C GLY A 62 -7.89 0.16 2.71
N TRP A 63 -6.76 0.15 3.45
CA TRP A 63 -5.76 1.22 3.40
C TRP A 63 -5.02 1.28 2.06
N LEU A 64 -4.72 0.12 1.47
CA LEU A 64 -4.17 0.03 0.12
C LEU A 64 -5.16 0.56 -0.92
N SER A 65 -6.46 0.34 -0.73
CA SER A 65 -7.50 0.90 -1.60
C SER A 65 -7.53 2.43 -1.52
N THR A 66 -7.55 2.99 -0.30
CA THR A 66 -7.48 4.44 -0.10
C THR A 66 -6.21 5.03 -0.71
N CYS A 67 -5.05 4.38 -0.51
CA CYS A 67 -3.78 4.81 -1.11
C CYS A 67 -3.85 4.83 -2.64
N SER A 68 -4.47 3.81 -3.25
CA SER A 68 -4.66 3.73 -4.69
C SER A 68 -5.52 4.89 -5.22
N TYR A 69 -6.67 5.14 -4.59
CA TYR A 69 -7.56 6.23 -4.99
C TYR A 69 -6.90 7.60 -4.82
N THR A 70 -6.24 7.84 -3.70
CA THR A 70 -5.50 9.09 -3.46
C THR A 70 -4.40 9.29 -4.50
N GLY A 71 -3.62 8.25 -4.80
CA GLY A 71 -2.55 8.32 -5.80
C GLY A 71 -3.07 8.57 -7.21
N TYR A 72 -4.18 7.93 -7.63
CA TYR A 72 -4.80 8.22 -8.92
C TYR A 72 -5.35 9.64 -8.99
N LEU A 73 -6.06 10.10 -7.96
CA LEU A 73 -6.63 11.45 -7.91
C LEU A 73 -5.53 12.51 -7.99
N MET A 74 -4.51 12.40 -7.15
CA MET A 74 -3.42 13.38 -7.10
C MET A 74 -2.50 13.28 -8.33
N GLY A 75 -2.25 12.08 -8.83
CA GLY A 75 -1.46 11.86 -10.05
C GLY A 75 -2.12 12.45 -11.28
N THR A 76 -3.41 12.18 -11.49
CA THR A 76 -4.18 12.75 -12.61
C THR A 76 -4.35 14.27 -12.50
N ALA A 77 -4.59 14.80 -11.30
CA ALA A 77 -4.64 16.25 -11.07
C ALA A 77 -3.29 16.92 -11.36
N THR A 78 -2.18 16.32 -10.92
CA THR A 78 -0.82 16.81 -11.19
C THR A 78 -0.52 16.79 -12.69
N PHE A 79 -0.92 15.72 -13.39
CA PHE A 79 -0.77 15.60 -14.84
C PHE A 79 -1.54 16.69 -15.58
N ALA A 80 -2.80 16.92 -15.21
CA ALA A 80 -3.61 18.01 -15.76
C ALA A 80 -2.99 19.39 -15.48
N GLY A 81 -2.44 19.60 -14.27
CA GLY A 81 -1.69 20.80 -13.91
C GLY A 81 -0.45 21.02 -14.79
N ALA A 82 0.29 19.95 -15.11
CA ALA A 82 1.44 20.01 -16.01
C ALA A 82 1.03 20.42 -17.44
N LEU A 83 -0.08 19.88 -17.96
CA LEU A 83 -0.63 20.26 -19.26
C LEU A 83 -1.06 21.74 -19.29
N ALA A 84 -1.74 22.20 -18.23
CA ALA A 84 -2.15 23.60 -18.11
C ALA A 84 -0.93 24.53 -18.06
N ALA A 85 0.14 24.13 -17.38
CA ALA A 85 1.38 24.91 -17.33
C ALA A 85 2.07 25.05 -18.68
N ILE A 86 2.04 23.99 -19.52
CA ILE A 86 2.53 24.06 -20.90
C ILE A 86 1.65 25.00 -21.72
N ALA A 87 0.32 24.85 -21.64
CA ALA A 87 -0.62 25.65 -22.42
C ALA A 87 -0.54 27.16 -22.11
N THR A 88 -0.24 27.51 -20.86
CA THR A 88 -0.14 28.90 -20.39
C THR A 88 1.30 29.42 -20.35
N ASN A 89 2.29 28.56 -20.65
CA ASN A 89 3.72 28.84 -20.53
C ASN A 89 4.11 29.42 -19.15
N SER A 90 3.41 29.00 -18.09
CA SER A 90 3.59 29.48 -16.73
C SER A 90 3.15 28.41 -15.73
N VAL A 91 3.91 28.23 -14.64
CA VAL A 91 3.58 27.27 -13.58
C VAL A 91 3.09 28.06 -12.38
N HIS A 92 1.83 27.86 -11.99
CA HIS A 92 1.33 28.44 -10.75
C HIS A 92 1.91 27.68 -9.55
N PRO A 93 2.51 28.34 -8.54
CA PRO A 93 3.17 27.67 -7.42
C PRO A 93 2.27 26.67 -6.67
N LEU A 94 0.95 26.94 -6.60
CA LEU A 94 -0.01 26.04 -5.95
C LEU A 94 -0.12 24.66 -6.63
N VAL A 95 0.25 24.52 -7.90
CA VAL A 95 0.23 23.22 -8.60
C VAL A 95 1.18 22.23 -7.94
N TRP A 96 2.26 22.71 -7.33
CA TRP A 96 3.22 21.88 -6.59
C TRP A 96 2.65 21.26 -5.30
N LEU A 97 1.55 21.81 -4.76
CA LEU A 97 0.88 21.23 -3.60
C LEU A 97 0.22 19.89 -3.93
N LEU A 98 -0.20 19.67 -5.18
CA LEU A 98 -0.83 18.43 -5.62
C LEU A 98 0.10 17.22 -5.48
N PRO A 99 1.31 17.20 -6.10
CA PRO A 99 2.22 16.07 -5.93
C PRO A 99 2.75 15.98 -4.50
N ALA A 100 3.02 17.11 -3.84
CA ALA A 100 3.53 17.11 -2.47
C ALA A 100 2.57 16.45 -1.48
N THR A 101 1.30 16.87 -1.49
CA THR A 101 0.26 16.28 -0.62
C THR A 101 -0.06 14.84 -1.03
N GLY A 102 -0.04 14.53 -2.32
CA GLY A 102 -0.21 13.17 -2.83
C GLY A 102 0.85 12.21 -2.30
N PHE A 103 2.13 12.59 -2.35
CA PHE A 103 3.22 11.73 -1.85
C PHE A 103 3.18 11.58 -0.33
N VAL A 104 2.99 12.69 0.41
CA VAL A 104 2.87 12.64 1.86
C VAL A 104 1.70 11.75 2.28
N GLY A 105 0.53 11.93 1.66
CA GLY A 105 -0.66 11.12 1.90
C GLY A 105 -0.41 9.63 1.61
N ALA A 106 0.19 9.32 0.46
CA ALA A 106 0.49 7.94 0.09
C ALA A 106 1.47 7.27 1.07
N VAL A 107 2.53 7.97 1.49
CA VAL A 107 3.48 7.47 2.49
C VAL A 107 2.78 7.18 3.81
N VAL A 108 1.96 8.11 4.32
CA VAL A 108 1.20 7.92 5.56
C VAL A 108 0.28 6.69 5.45
N LEU A 109 -0.46 6.57 4.35
CA LEU A 109 -1.38 5.44 4.13
C LEU A 109 -0.64 4.11 4.04
N LEU A 110 0.52 4.06 3.38
CA LEU A 110 1.34 2.85 3.28
C LEU A 110 1.96 2.46 4.62
N VAL A 111 2.40 3.43 5.43
CA VAL A 111 2.89 3.18 6.79
C VAL A 111 1.76 2.61 7.66
N LEU A 112 0.56 3.17 7.59
CA LEU A 112 -0.60 2.67 8.31
C LEU A 112 -1.00 1.26 7.85
N ALA A 113 -1.05 1.02 6.54
CA ALA A 113 -1.30 -0.29 5.96
C ALA A 113 -0.29 -1.33 6.47
N THR A 114 0.99 -0.98 6.50
CA THR A 114 2.08 -1.83 7.01
C THR A 114 1.94 -2.13 8.49
N ALA A 115 1.62 -1.12 9.31
CA ALA A 115 1.43 -1.29 10.75
C ALA A 115 0.24 -2.21 11.06
N ILE A 116 -0.86 -2.04 10.33
CA ILE A 116 -2.08 -2.86 10.47
C ILE A 116 -1.82 -4.29 10.00
N ALA A 117 -1.12 -4.47 8.88
CA ALA A 117 -0.71 -5.79 8.40
C ALA A 117 0.16 -6.52 9.45
N SER A 118 1.13 -5.81 10.04
CA SER A 118 2.01 -6.36 11.06
C SER A 118 1.23 -6.77 12.32
N LYS A 119 0.31 -5.93 12.79
CA LYS A 119 -0.53 -6.22 13.96
C LYS A 119 -1.42 -7.45 13.72
N ALA A 120 -2.08 -7.53 12.57
CA ALA A 120 -2.92 -8.67 12.21
C ALA A 120 -2.10 -9.96 12.04
N GLY A 121 -0.92 -9.89 11.44
CA GLY A 121 -0.01 -11.03 11.33
C GLY A 121 0.43 -11.59 12.69
N LYS A 122 0.79 -10.71 13.65
CA LYS A 122 1.14 -11.10 15.03
C LYS A 122 -0.01 -11.80 15.75
N ASN A 123 -1.23 -11.35 15.53
CA ASN A 123 -2.40 -11.97 16.16
C ASN A 123 -2.62 -13.38 15.60
N ALA A 124 -2.54 -13.55 14.28
CA ALA A 124 -2.72 -14.84 13.63
C ALA A 124 -1.67 -15.88 14.07
N THR A 125 -0.41 -15.49 14.25
CA THR A 125 0.62 -16.41 14.75
C THR A 125 0.43 -16.82 16.20
N ARG A 126 -0.05 -15.91 17.07
CA ARG A 126 -0.32 -16.20 18.48
C ARG A 126 -1.42 -17.25 18.64
N PHE A 127 -2.50 -17.16 17.87
CA PHE A 127 -3.55 -18.19 17.88
C PHE A 127 -3.01 -19.55 17.41
N SER A 128 -2.19 -19.58 16.37
CA SER A 128 -1.58 -20.83 15.89
C SER A 128 -0.66 -21.52 16.90
N HIS A 129 -0.04 -20.79 17.84
CA HIS A 129 0.82 -21.38 18.88
C HIS A 129 0.06 -21.72 20.17
N GLY A 130 -1.03 -21.00 20.48
CA GLY A 130 -1.83 -21.24 21.70
C GLY A 130 -2.69 -22.50 21.65
N ASP A 131 -3.10 -22.94 20.45
CA ASP A 131 -4.02 -24.06 20.29
C ASP A 131 -3.28 -25.43 20.22
N GLY A 132 -1.96 -25.42 20.04
CA GLY A 132 -1.14 -26.63 19.86
C GLY A 132 -0.61 -27.26 21.15
N SER A 133 -0.50 -26.50 22.26
CA SER A 133 0.01 -27.04 23.53
C SER A 133 -1.09 -27.63 24.42
N GLY A 134 -2.37 -27.38 24.14
CA GLY A 134 -3.50 -27.85 24.96
C GLY A 134 -4.12 -29.19 24.53
N SER A 135 -3.63 -29.82 23.45
CA SER A 135 -4.16 -31.11 22.97
C SER A 135 -3.29 -32.31 23.32
N LEU A 136 -2.01 -32.10 23.64
CA LEU A 136 -1.09 -33.19 24.00
C LEU A 136 -1.20 -33.61 25.48
N ASP A 137 -1.68 -32.73 26.36
CA ASP A 137 -1.85 -33.04 27.79
C ASP A 137 -3.17 -33.74 28.13
N ARG A 138 -4.11 -33.87 27.19
CA ARG A 138 -5.45 -34.47 27.43
C ARG A 138 -5.58 -35.96 27.09
N ASN A 139 -4.49 -36.60 26.65
CA ASN A 139 -4.50 -38.01 26.24
C ASN A 139 -3.65 -38.91 27.17
N ILE A 140 -3.43 -38.50 28.41
CA ILE A 140 -2.64 -39.22 29.43
C ILE A 140 -3.41 -39.39 30.75
N GLU A 141 -4.73 -39.55 30.69
CA GLU A 141 -5.56 -40.02 31.82
C GLU A 141 -6.42 -41.23 31.42
#